data_AF-A0AA50E0Y7-F1
#
_entry.id   AF-A0AA50E0Y7-F1
#
_cell.length_a   1.000
_cell.length_b   1.000
_cell.length_c   1.000
_cell.angle_alpha   90.00
_cell.angle_beta   90.00
_cell.angle_gamma   90.00
#
_symmetry.space_group_name_H-M   'P 1'
#
loop_
_entity.id
_entity.type
_entity.pdbx_description
1 polymer ?
#
loop_
_entity_poly.entity_id
_entity_poly.type
_entity_poly.pdbx_seq_one_letter_code
_entity_poly.pdbx_strand_id
1 'polypeptide(L)'
;MIPSDLFLRDATITDLDSIVAIYNANIPQNVATGDTDAITVESRRQWFADHGPDTYPLWVLVTEHKQIVGWLGFQRFYGRPAYHRTAELSIYLDPRWHHRGLGQYLLKTAIAKAPSWG
;
A
#
# COMPACT_ATOMS: atom_id res chain seq x y z
N MET A 1 -10.10 -12.46 11.03
CA MET A 1 -9.32 -13.58 10.46
C MET A 1 -9.23 -13.30 8.97
N ILE A 2 -8.05 -13.28 8.37
CA ILE A 2 -7.95 -13.16 6.91
C ILE A 2 -8.48 -14.46 6.31
N PRO A 3 -9.17 -14.42 5.16
CA PRO A 3 -9.31 -15.61 4.33
C PRO A 3 -7.95 -16.33 4.14
N SER A 4 -7.94 -17.66 4.26
CA SER A 4 -6.70 -18.47 4.21
C SER A 4 -5.99 -18.43 2.85
N ASP A 5 -6.70 -17.98 1.82
CA ASP A 5 -6.26 -17.83 0.44
C ASP A 5 -5.55 -16.49 0.15
N LEU A 6 -5.33 -15.65 1.18
CA LEU A 6 -4.63 -14.36 1.05
C LEU A 6 -3.31 -14.34 1.82
N PHE A 7 -2.26 -13.84 1.18
CA PHE A 7 -0.95 -13.66 1.79
C PHE A 7 -0.35 -12.28 1.49
N LEU A 8 0.49 -11.81 2.40
CA LEU A 8 1.16 -10.52 2.32
C LEU A 8 2.62 -10.71 1.93
N ARG A 9 3.13 -9.91 0.99
CA ARG A 9 4.55 -9.89 0.60
C ARG A 9 4.99 -8.49 0.20
N ASP A 10 6.30 -8.29 0.13
CA ASP A 10 6.86 -7.08 -0.47
C ASP A 10 6.47 -6.96 -1.94
N ALA A 11 6.18 -5.73 -2.35
CA ALA A 11 5.89 -5.38 -3.72
C ALA A 11 7.16 -5.43 -4.57
N THR A 12 6.99 -5.82 -5.81
CA THR A 12 8.01 -5.84 -6.84
C THR A 12 7.60 -4.90 -7.96
N ILE A 13 8.54 -4.50 -8.82
CA ILE A 13 8.23 -3.55 -9.90
C ILE A 13 7.15 -4.09 -10.87
N THR A 14 7.00 -5.41 -10.99
CA THR A 14 5.96 -6.04 -11.80
C THR A 14 4.55 -5.88 -11.21
N ASP A 15 4.44 -5.50 -9.93
CA ASP A 15 3.17 -5.23 -9.27
C ASP A 15 2.66 -3.80 -9.50
N LEU A 16 3.50 -2.90 -10.05
CA LEU A 16 3.22 -1.47 -10.14
C LEU A 16 1.94 -1.18 -10.94
N ASP A 17 1.70 -1.92 -12.03
CA ASP A 17 0.49 -1.81 -12.84
C ASP A 17 -0.77 -2.06 -12.00
N SER A 18 -0.75 -3.11 -11.16
CA SER A 18 -1.87 -3.47 -10.29
C SER A 18 -2.04 -2.49 -9.13
N ILE A 19 -0.93 -2.00 -8.56
CA ILE A 19 -0.94 -0.98 -7.50
C ILE A 19 -1.62 0.29 -7.99
N VAL A 20 -1.25 0.77 -9.19
CA VAL A 20 -1.82 1.96 -9.82
C VAL A 20 -3.27 1.74 -10.21
N ALA A 21 -3.63 0.57 -10.74
CA ALA A 21 -5.02 0.23 -11.05
C ALA A 21 -5.91 0.27 -9.79
N ILE A 22 -5.45 -0.30 -8.68
CA ILE A 22 -6.16 -0.26 -7.39
C ILE A 22 -6.29 1.17 -6.88
N TYR A 23 -5.23 1.98 -6.95
CA TYR A 23 -5.28 3.39 -6.54
C TYR A 23 -6.32 4.17 -7.35
N ASN A 24 -6.25 4.07 -8.69
CA ASN A 24 -7.17 4.76 -9.60
C ASN A 24 -8.62 4.33 -9.39
N ALA A 25 -8.88 3.06 -9.04
CA ALA A 25 -10.23 2.58 -8.73
C ALA A 25 -10.83 3.23 -7.46
N ASN A 26 -10.01 3.81 -6.59
CA ASN A 26 -10.43 4.50 -5.38
C ASN A 26 -10.53 6.03 -5.55
N ILE A 27 -10.01 6.61 -6.64
CA ILE A 27 -10.13 8.06 -6.94
C ILE A 27 -11.59 8.53 -7.01
N PRO A 28 -12.51 7.87 -7.76
CA PRO A 28 -13.89 8.34 -7.89
C PRO A 28 -14.66 8.41 -6.57
N GLN A 29 -14.20 7.71 -5.54
CA GLN A 29 -14.83 7.73 -4.22
C GLN A 29 -14.53 9.03 -3.47
N ASN A 30 -13.46 9.76 -3.82
CA ASN A 30 -13.06 11.04 -3.21
C ASN A 30 -12.93 11.01 -1.67
N VAL A 31 -12.61 9.84 -1.09
CA VAL A 31 -12.47 9.70 0.38
C VAL A 31 -11.02 9.46 0.79
N ALA A 32 -10.22 8.79 -0.04
CA ALA A 32 -8.94 8.20 0.38
C ALA A 32 -7.70 8.79 -0.30
N THR A 33 -7.86 9.57 -1.37
CA THR A 33 -6.76 10.15 -2.16
C THR A 33 -7.01 11.63 -2.41
N GLY A 34 -5.92 12.40 -2.54
CA GLY A 34 -5.95 13.80 -2.95
C GLY A 34 -5.88 14.02 -4.46
N ASP A 35 -5.68 12.96 -5.27
CA ASP A 35 -5.69 13.06 -6.72
C ASP A 35 -7.14 13.10 -7.23
N THR A 36 -7.43 14.02 -8.15
CA THR A 36 -8.74 14.14 -8.82
C THR A 36 -8.82 13.37 -10.13
N ASP A 37 -7.68 13.05 -10.72
CA ASP A 37 -7.54 12.42 -12.02
C ASP A 37 -6.68 11.17 -11.93
N ALA A 38 -6.94 10.20 -12.81
CA ALA A 38 -6.20 8.94 -12.85
C ALA A 38 -4.70 9.17 -13.07
N ILE A 39 -3.89 8.49 -12.28
CA ILE A 39 -2.42 8.52 -12.38
C ILE A 39 -1.91 7.42 -13.32
N THR A 40 -0.71 7.62 -13.88
CA THR A 40 -0.09 6.63 -14.77
C THR A 40 0.94 5.78 -14.04
N VAL A 41 1.18 4.57 -14.55
CA VAL A 41 2.27 3.69 -14.08
C VAL A 41 3.61 4.41 -14.14
N GLU A 42 3.88 5.11 -15.25
CA GLU A 42 5.13 5.83 -15.45
C GLU A 42 5.35 6.89 -14.36
N SER A 43 4.31 7.65 -14.00
CA SER A 43 4.39 8.67 -12.94
C SER A 43 4.71 8.10 -11.55
N ARG A 44 4.48 6.80 -11.33
CA ARG A 44 4.72 6.13 -10.05
C ARG A 44 6.01 5.30 -10.00
N ARG A 45 6.81 5.26 -11.06
CA ARG A 45 8.10 4.55 -11.03
C ARG A 45 9.05 5.07 -9.96
N GLN A 46 9.22 6.40 -9.89
CA GLN A 46 10.08 7.00 -8.87
C GLN A 46 9.51 6.80 -7.47
N TRP A 47 8.20 7.02 -7.29
CA TRP A 47 7.51 6.75 -6.03
C TRP A 47 7.74 5.32 -5.55
N PHE A 48 7.69 4.33 -6.45
CA PHE A 48 7.99 2.93 -6.12
C PHE A 48 9.45 2.76 -5.70
N ALA A 49 10.40 3.35 -6.43
CA ALA A 49 11.82 3.26 -6.14
C ALA A 49 12.23 3.93 -4.81
N ASP A 50 11.45 4.89 -4.32
CA ASP A 50 11.68 5.53 -3.02
C ASP A 50 11.30 4.62 -1.83
N HIS A 51 10.60 3.50 -2.07
CA HIS A 51 10.32 2.49 -1.05
C HIS A 51 11.50 1.54 -0.90
N GLY A 52 11.74 1.09 0.33
CA GLY A 52 12.79 0.13 0.66
C GLY A 52 12.32 -0.85 1.73
N PRO A 53 12.63 -2.15 1.61
CA PRO A 53 12.08 -3.19 2.50
C PRO A 53 12.45 -2.98 3.98
N ASP A 54 13.58 -2.32 4.24
CA ASP A 54 14.11 -2.11 5.59
C ASP A 54 13.83 -0.70 6.16
N THR A 55 13.17 0.18 5.40
CA THR A 55 12.87 1.56 5.86
C THR A 55 11.41 1.94 5.63
N TYR A 56 10.99 1.97 4.37
CA TYR A 56 9.65 2.35 3.94
C TYR A 56 9.10 1.24 3.03
N PRO A 57 8.69 0.09 3.58
CA PRO A 57 8.26 -1.03 2.76
C PRO A 57 6.95 -0.73 2.04
N LEU A 58 6.78 -1.40 0.91
CA LEU A 58 5.54 -1.43 0.14
C LEU A 58 5.09 -2.88 0.06
N TRP A 59 3.89 -3.16 0.56
CA TRP A 59 3.33 -4.50 0.58
C TRP A 59 2.14 -4.64 -0.34
N VAL A 60 2.00 -5.82 -0.92
CA VAL A 60 0.82 -6.24 -1.67
C VAL A 60 0.15 -7.43 -0.98
N LEU A 61 -1.17 -7.38 -0.91
CA LEU A 61 -2.02 -8.47 -0.46
C LEU A 61 -2.49 -9.26 -1.68
N VAL A 62 -2.18 -10.55 -1.72
CA VAL A 62 -2.26 -11.38 -2.93
C VAL A 62 -3.09 -12.63 -2.66
N THR A 63 -3.92 -13.04 -3.61
CA THR A 63 -4.62 -14.33 -3.58
C THR A 63 -3.72 -15.49 -3.99
N GLU A 64 -4.13 -16.73 -3.69
CA GLU A 64 -3.49 -17.95 -4.23
C GLU A 64 -3.39 -17.96 -5.77
N HIS A 65 -4.31 -17.30 -6.46
CA HIS A 65 -4.32 -17.15 -7.92
C HIS A 65 -3.46 -15.99 -8.43
N LYS A 66 -2.57 -15.44 -7.58
CA LYS A 66 -1.66 -14.32 -7.90
C LYS A 66 -2.36 -12.99 -8.21
N GLN A 67 -3.62 -12.82 -7.82
CA GLN A 67 -4.32 -11.54 -7.96
C GLN A 67 -3.96 -10.63 -6.78
N ILE A 68 -3.56 -9.39 -7.08
CA ILE A 68 -3.38 -8.36 -6.05
C ILE A 68 -4.75 -7.75 -5.73
N VAL A 69 -5.12 -7.74 -4.45
CA VAL A 69 -6.43 -7.27 -3.97
C VAL A 69 -6.33 -5.99 -3.15
N GLY A 70 -5.11 -5.58 -2.83
CA GLY A 70 -4.82 -4.36 -2.09
C GLY A 70 -3.34 -4.22 -1.79
N TRP A 71 -2.96 -3.05 -1.29
CA TRP A 71 -1.59 -2.76 -0.92
C TRP A 71 -1.53 -1.78 0.25
N LEU A 72 -0.39 -1.78 0.94
CA LEU A 72 -0.06 -0.84 2.01
C LEU A 72 1.36 -0.33 1.78
N GLY A 73 1.53 1.00 1.73
CA GLY A 73 2.83 1.65 1.60
C GLY A 73 3.19 2.47 2.83
N PHE A 74 4.44 2.34 3.29
CA PHE A 74 5.04 3.25 4.27
C PHE A 74 5.76 4.37 3.53
N GLN A 75 5.66 5.59 4.04
CA GLN A 75 6.28 6.76 3.43
C GLN A 75 6.85 7.69 4.49
N ARG A 76 7.79 8.54 4.12
CA ARG A 76 8.22 9.65 4.99
C ARG A 76 7.02 10.56 5.24
N PHE A 77 6.68 10.78 6.51
CA PHE A 77 5.61 11.73 6.87
C PHE A 77 5.97 13.16 6.45
N TYR A 78 7.20 13.59 6.73
CA TYR A 78 7.65 14.93 6.37
C TYR A 78 9.17 15.01 6.20
N GLY A 79 9.66 15.83 5.27
CA GLY A 79 11.08 15.90 4.89
C GLY A 79 12.04 16.50 5.92
N ARG A 80 11.58 16.79 7.15
CA ARG A 80 12.44 17.36 8.20
C ARG A 80 13.00 16.26 9.10
N PRO A 81 14.29 16.30 9.49
CA PRO A 81 14.93 15.24 10.30
C PRO A 81 14.23 14.91 11.62
N ALA A 82 13.52 15.87 12.22
CA ALA A 82 12.76 15.65 13.45
C ALA A 82 11.66 14.57 13.31
N TYR A 83 11.17 14.32 12.09
CA TYR A 83 10.11 13.35 11.79
C TYR A 83 10.64 12.02 11.25
N HIS A 84 11.94 11.73 11.35
CA HIS A 84 12.49 10.48 10.79
C HIS A 84 11.90 9.20 11.42
N ARG A 85 11.33 9.30 12.63
CA ARG A 85 10.60 8.21 13.32
C ARG A 85 9.09 8.24 13.08
N THR A 86 8.62 9.10 12.18
CA THR A 86 7.20 9.21 11.82
C THR A 86 7.03 8.80 10.37
N ALA A 87 6.25 7.75 10.15
CA ALA A 87 5.87 7.29 8.82
C ALA A 87 4.40 7.60 8.56
N GLU A 88 4.09 7.92 7.31
CA GLU A 88 2.73 7.95 6.79
C GLU A 88 2.39 6.57 6.19
N LEU A 89 1.16 6.11 6.38
CA LEU A 89 0.66 4.86 5.81
C LEU A 89 -0.43 5.16 4.79
N SER A 90 -0.24 4.60 3.60
CA SER A 90 -1.25 4.56 2.55
C SER A 90 -1.82 3.14 2.45
N ILE A 91 -3.16 2.99 2.47
CA ILE A 91 -3.83 1.69 2.34
C ILE A 91 -4.90 1.79 1.27
N TYR A 92 -4.80 0.97 0.24
CA TYR A 92 -5.80 0.90 -0.83
C TYR A 92 -6.16 -0.55 -1.12
N LEU A 93 -7.46 -0.80 -1.26
CA LEU A 93 -8.00 -2.11 -1.59
C LEU A 93 -8.79 -2.00 -2.89
N ASP A 94 -8.78 -3.05 -3.70
CA ASP A 94 -9.72 -3.21 -4.80
C ASP A 94 -11.16 -3.11 -4.24
N PRO A 95 -12.04 -2.25 -4.80
CA PRO A 95 -13.40 -2.07 -4.29
C PRO A 95 -14.20 -3.36 -4.11
N ARG A 96 -13.94 -4.40 -4.93
CA ARG A 96 -14.61 -5.71 -4.83
C ARG A 96 -14.26 -6.48 -3.54
N TRP A 97 -13.18 -6.08 -2.88
CA TRP A 97 -12.64 -6.69 -1.67
C TRP A 97 -12.87 -5.84 -0.40
N HIS A 98 -13.60 -4.74 -0.52
CA HIS A 98 -13.99 -3.89 0.62
C HIS A 98 -14.94 -4.62 1.58
N HIS A 99 -15.08 -4.08 2.80
CA HIS A 99 -15.95 -4.60 3.86
C HIS A 99 -15.65 -6.04 4.36
N ARG A 100 -14.45 -6.55 4.07
CA ARG A 100 -13.96 -7.87 4.52
C ARG A 100 -12.93 -7.82 5.66
N GLY A 101 -12.72 -6.63 6.24
CA GLY A 101 -11.73 -6.41 7.31
C GLY A 101 -10.26 -6.37 6.86
N LEU A 102 -9.99 -6.38 5.54
CA LEU A 102 -8.62 -6.42 4.99
C LEU A 102 -7.81 -5.16 5.31
N GLY A 103 -8.43 -3.98 5.29
CA GLY A 103 -7.73 -2.73 5.64
C GLY A 103 -7.31 -2.71 7.11
N GLN A 104 -8.17 -3.20 8.00
CA GLN A 104 -7.85 -3.35 9.42
C GLN A 104 -6.73 -4.39 9.63
N TYR A 105 -6.76 -5.49 8.86
CA TYR A 105 -5.69 -6.48 8.88
C TYR A 105 -4.34 -5.88 8.46
N LEU A 106 -4.30 -5.15 7.34
CA LEU A 106 -3.08 -4.48 6.85
C LEU A 106 -2.55 -3.49 7.89
N LEU A 107 -3.42 -2.64 8.44
CA LEU A 107 -3.04 -1.66 9.45
C LEU A 107 -2.48 -2.30 10.72
N LYS A 108 -3.13 -3.36 11.24
CA LYS A 108 -2.63 -4.08 12.42
C LYS A 108 -1.27 -4.73 12.16
N THR A 109 -1.08 -5.30 10.96
CA THR A 109 0.19 -5.89 10.56
C THR A 109 1.29 -4.84 10.46
N ALA A 110 0.97 -3.66 9.90
CA ALA A 110 1.88 -2.52 9.84
C ALA A 110 2.30 -2.05 11.23
N ILE A 111 1.35 -1.85 12.14
CA ILE A 111 1.62 -1.43 13.53
C ILE A 111 2.48 -2.46 14.26
N ALA A 112 2.25 -3.75 14.05
CA ALA A 112 3.03 -4.80 14.69
C ALA A 112 4.48 -4.88 14.17
N LYS A 113 4.72 -4.58 12.88
CA LYS A 113 6.06 -4.61 12.27
C LYS A 113 6.83 -3.30 12.45
N ALA A 114 6.18 -2.14 12.46
CA ALA A 114 6.84 -0.84 12.49
C ALA A 114 7.94 -0.68 13.57
N PRO A 115 7.79 -1.20 14.81
CA PRO A 115 8.84 -1.12 15.82
C PRO A 115 10.17 -1.78 15.45
N SER A 116 10.21 -2.68 14.45
CA SER A 116 11.46 -3.30 13.99
C SER A 116 12.32 -2.38 13.11
N TRP A 117 11.81 -1.22 12.68
CA TRP A 117 12.52 -0.31 11.76
C TRP A 117 12.97 1.01 12.38
N GLY A 118 12.77 1.20 13.70
CA GLY A 118 13.29 2.35 14.46
C GLY A 118 12.26 3.39 14.84
#